data_AF-A0A0P8CXM9-F1
#
_entry.id   AF-A0A0P8CXM9-F1
#
_cell.length_a   1.000
_cell.length_b   1.000
_cell.length_c   1.000
_cell.angle_alpha   90.00
_cell.angle_beta   90.00
_cell.angle_gamma   90.00
#
_symmetry.space_group_name_H-M   'P 1'
#
loop_
_entity.id
_entity.type
_entity.pdbx_description
1 polymer ?
#
loop_
_entity_poly.entity_id
_entity_poly.type
_entity_poly.pdbx_seq_one_letter_code
_entity_poly.pdbx_strand_id
1 'polypeptide(L)'
;MSANKKSVQPSQAKKSNGNRRQTSDGVLRTNDIVAKQAHANDSLAAAMPYNNNKAAEHGNDNAAAPPTGRTTEPDSIAITASTTTEETTNGKTGSAAWLGTNANVASLDRVRVDASDQALTTNQGVPIGDNQNSLKAGLRGPSLLEDFILREKITHFDHERIPERIVHARGSAAHGYFEAYDSFAKVTRAAPFAKKGKITPVFAPGR
;
A
#
# COMPACT_ATOMS: atom_id res chain seq x y z
N MET A 1 12.09 -63.98 62.54
CA MET A 1 10.63 -64.04 62.41
C MET A 1 10.09 -62.64 62.22
N SER A 2 9.25 -62.50 61.20
CA SER A 2 8.31 -61.41 60.85
C SER A 2 8.78 -59.96 60.67
N ALA A 3 8.56 -59.52 59.43
CA ALA A 3 8.56 -58.18 58.91
C ALA A 3 7.43 -57.30 59.48
N ASN A 4 7.57 -55.97 59.36
CA ASN A 4 6.54 -55.20 58.67
C ASN A 4 7.08 -53.87 58.10
N LYS A 5 6.83 -53.63 56.81
CA LYS A 5 7.08 -52.37 56.08
C LYS A 5 5.87 -51.45 56.23
N LYS A 6 6.08 -50.15 56.47
CA LYS A 6 5.16 -49.09 56.04
C LYS A 6 5.95 -47.94 55.41
N SER A 7 5.60 -47.63 54.17
CA SER A 7 6.16 -46.56 53.33
C SER A 7 5.56 -45.21 53.71
N VAL A 8 6.40 -44.17 53.78
CA VAL A 8 5.98 -42.76 53.95
C VAL A 8 6.58 -41.94 52.80
N GLN A 9 5.71 -41.25 52.06
CA GLN A 9 6.06 -40.36 50.93
C GLN A 9 6.65 -39.03 51.43
N PRO A 10 7.55 -38.37 50.68
CA PRO A 10 8.09 -37.06 51.08
C PRO A 10 7.15 -35.90 50.72
N SER A 11 7.06 -34.94 51.65
CA SER A 11 6.24 -33.74 51.65
C SER A 11 6.59 -32.73 50.53
N GLN A 12 5.57 -32.17 49.89
CA GLN A 12 5.67 -31.13 48.86
C GLN A 12 6.11 -29.77 49.43
N ALA A 13 7.10 -29.14 48.79
CA ALA A 13 7.53 -27.77 49.06
C ALA A 13 6.62 -26.76 48.32
N LYS A 14 6.11 -25.76 49.05
CA LYS A 14 5.29 -24.65 48.56
C LYS A 14 6.03 -23.84 47.47
N LYS A 15 5.44 -23.71 46.28
CA LYS A 15 5.86 -22.74 45.26
C LYS A 15 5.37 -21.34 45.67
N SER A 16 6.30 -20.42 45.95
CA SER A 16 5.99 -19.00 46.10
C SER A 16 5.71 -18.39 44.73
N ASN A 17 4.51 -17.83 44.59
CA ASN A 17 4.04 -17.16 43.39
C ASN A 17 4.59 -15.73 43.38
N GLY A 18 5.77 -15.54 42.77
CA GLY A 18 6.42 -14.24 42.60
C GLY A 18 6.03 -13.59 41.28
N ASN A 19 4.98 -12.77 41.33
CA ASN A 19 4.38 -12.02 40.24
C ASN A 19 5.43 -11.14 39.51
N ARG A 20 5.97 -11.62 38.38
CA ARG A 20 6.88 -10.84 37.53
C ARG A 20 6.04 -9.87 36.70
N ARG A 21 5.85 -8.64 37.21
CA ARG A 21 5.30 -7.51 36.46
C ARG A 21 6.09 -7.38 35.15
N GLN A 22 5.47 -7.74 34.02
CA GLN A 22 5.96 -7.38 32.70
C GLN A 22 5.74 -5.87 32.53
N THR A 23 6.75 -5.08 32.85
CA THR A 23 6.88 -3.74 32.28
C THR A 23 7.36 -3.93 30.84
N SER A 24 6.43 -4.06 29.90
CA SER A 24 6.79 -4.07 28.48
C SER A 24 7.09 -2.63 28.05
N ASP A 25 8.36 -2.24 28.17
CA ASP A 25 8.93 -1.16 27.37
C ASP A 25 8.68 -1.49 25.90
N GLY A 26 7.73 -0.77 25.29
CA GLY A 26 7.10 -1.09 24.01
C GLY A 26 7.98 -0.80 22.79
N VAL A 27 9.19 -1.34 22.75
CA VAL A 27 9.99 -1.40 21.52
C VAL A 27 9.79 -2.79 20.91
N LEU A 28 8.87 -2.87 19.95
CA LEU A 28 8.66 -4.07 19.14
C LEU A 28 9.95 -4.36 18.36
N ARG A 29 10.42 -5.62 18.37
CA ARG A 29 11.60 -6.01 17.58
C ARG A 29 11.24 -5.94 16.10
N THR A 30 12.22 -5.73 15.22
CA THR A 30 11.99 -5.61 13.75
C THR A 30 11.17 -6.79 13.19
N ASN A 31 11.41 -8.02 13.70
CA ASN A 31 10.62 -9.20 13.33
C ASN A 31 9.15 -9.13 13.76
N ASP A 32 8.85 -8.47 14.89
CA ASP A 32 7.48 -8.31 15.39
C ASP A 32 6.69 -7.30 14.54
N ILE A 33 7.37 -6.31 13.96
CA ILE A 33 6.76 -5.31 13.05
C ILE A 33 6.40 -5.96 11.72
N VAL A 34 7.34 -6.73 11.15
CA VAL A 34 7.11 -7.50 9.91
C VAL A 34 5.97 -8.50 10.11
N ALA A 35 5.94 -9.21 11.23
CA ALA A 35 4.86 -10.15 11.54
C ALA A 35 3.50 -9.45 11.70
N LYS A 36 3.46 -8.26 12.34
CA LYS A 36 2.24 -7.46 12.45
C LYS A 36 1.75 -6.95 11.10
N GLN A 37 2.65 -6.48 10.25
CA GLN A 37 2.28 -6.00 8.91
C GLN A 37 1.79 -7.16 8.02
N ALA A 38 2.48 -8.30 8.04
CA ALA A 38 2.03 -9.50 7.33
C ALA A 38 0.64 -9.95 7.80
N HIS A 39 0.42 -10.02 9.12
CA HIS A 39 -0.90 -10.33 9.68
C HIS A 39 -1.97 -9.31 9.27
N ALA A 40 -1.63 -8.02 9.23
CA ALA A 40 -2.56 -6.97 8.82
C ALA A 40 -2.91 -7.07 7.33
N ASN A 41 -1.95 -7.40 6.47
CA ASN A 41 -2.19 -7.68 5.04
C ASN A 41 -3.10 -8.91 4.86
N ASP A 42 -2.82 -9.98 5.60
CA ASP A 42 -3.64 -11.20 5.57
C ASP A 42 -5.06 -10.93 6.08
N SER A 43 -5.20 -10.10 7.12
CA SER A 43 -6.51 -9.70 7.66
C SER A 43 -7.31 -8.85 6.66
N LEU A 44 -6.64 -7.92 5.98
CA LEU A 44 -7.26 -7.10 4.94
C LEU A 44 -7.73 -7.97 3.76
N ALA A 45 -6.89 -8.91 3.31
CA ALA A 45 -7.27 -9.86 2.26
C ALA A 45 -8.43 -10.77 2.70
N ALA A 46 -8.40 -11.24 3.95
CA ALA A 46 -9.45 -12.08 4.52
C ALA A 46 -10.79 -11.34 4.67
N ALA A 47 -10.79 -10.01 4.73
CA ALA A 47 -12.01 -9.20 4.76
C ALA A 47 -12.80 -9.24 3.43
N MET A 48 -12.19 -9.64 2.32
CA MET A 48 -12.85 -9.84 1.01
C MET A 48 -12.58 -11.25 0.45
N PRO A 49 -13.16 -12.30 1.05
CA PRO A 49 -12.88 -13.67 0.64
C PRO A 49 -13.48 -14.04 -0.72
N TYR A 50 -14.54 -13.35 -1.15
CA TYR A 50 -15.13 -13.49 -2.47
C TYR A 50 -15.75 -12.18 -2.95
N ASN A 51 -15.89 -12.03 -4.27
CA ASN A 51 -16.57 -10.89 -4.87
C ASN A 51 -18.08 -11.12 -4.93
N ASN A 52 -18.85 -10.50 -4.03
CA ASN A 52 -20.31 -10.57 -4.03
C ASN A 52 -20.93 -10.02 -5.32
N ASN A 53 -20.27 -9.07 -5.99
CA ASN A 53 -20.77 -8.45 -7.21
C ASN A 53 -20.53 -9.32 -8.44
N LYS A 54 -19.90 -10.50 -8.30
CA LYS A 54 -19.60 -11.39 -9.42
C LYS A 54 -20.84 -11.77 -10.22
N ALA A 55 -21.96 -12.02 -9.54
CA ALA A 55 -23.23 -12.35 -10.19
C ALA A 55 -23.82 -11.17 -10.99
N ALA A 56 -23.43 -9.94 -10.65
CA ALA A 56 -23.89 -8.72 -11.29
C ALA A 56 -22.99 -8.27 -12.45
N GLU A 57 -21.91 -8.99 -12.77
CA GLU A 57 -21.05 -8.70 -13.93
C GLU A 57 -21.72 -9.00 -15.29
N HIS A 58 -22.86 -9.69 -15.27
CA HIS A 58 -23.60 -10.09 -16.47
C HIS A 58 -25.08 -9.71 -16.35
N GLY A 59 -25.76 -9.64 -17.50
CA GLY A 59 -27.19 -9.37 -17.59
C GLY A 59 -27.50 -7.93 -17.97
N ASN A 60 -28.58 -7.75 -18.72
CA ASN A 60 -28.96 -6.46 -19.30
C ASN A 60 -29.29 -5.41 -18.22
N ASP A 61 -29.96 -5.83 -17.14
CA ASP A 61 -30.36 -4.94 -16.06
C ASP A 61 -29.14 -4.36 -15.31
N ASN A 62 -28.10 -5.18 -15.12
CA ASN A 62 -26.84 -4.74 -14.51
C ASN A 62 -26.00 -3.89 -15.47
N ALA A 63 -26.13 -4.12 -16.79
CA ALA A 63 -25.44 -3.31 -17.79
C ALA A 63 -25.96 -1.86 -17.83
N ALA A 64 -27.25 -1.67 -17.53
CA ALA A 64 -27.87 -0.34 -17.45
C ALA A 64 -27.48 0.42 -16.17
N ALA A 65 -27.16 -0.30 -15.08
CA ALA A 65 -26.77 0.27 -13.80
C ALA A 65 -25.65 -0.57 -13.16
N PRO A 66 -24.40 -0.45 -13.63
CA PRO A 66 -23.30 -1.26 -13.13
C PRO A 66 -23.05 -0.98 -11.64
N PRO A 67 -22.94 -2.03 -10.80
CA PRO A 67 -22.69 -1.86 -9.38
C PRO A 67 -21.27 -1.34 -9.14
N THR A 68 -21.09 -0.52 -8.10
CA THR A 68 -19.77 -0.10 -7.65
C THR A 68 -18.99 -1.29 -7.09
N GLY A 69 -17.67 -1.29 -7.26
CA GLY A 69 -16.81 -2.28 -6.64
C GLY A 69 -16.88 -2.16 -5.12
N ARG A 70 -16.93 -3.30 -4.41
CA ARG A 70 -16.77 -3.28 -2.95
C ARG A 70 -15.30 -3.08 -2.61
N THR A 71 -15.04 -2.25 -1.61
CA THR A 71 -13.71 -2.04 -1.04
C THR A 71 -13.71 -2.31 0.46
N THR A 72 -12.54 -2.64 0.99
CA THR A 72 -12.30 -2.69 2.43
C THR A 72 -11.24 -1.67 2.77
N GLU A 73 -11.53 -0.80 3.73
CA GLU A 73 -10.59 0.20 4.20
C GLU A 73 -9.49 -0.46 5.05
N PRO A 74 -8.21 -0.21 4.75
CA PRO A 74 -7.12 -0.73 5.56
C PRO A 74 -6.97 0.04 6.88
N ASP A 75 -6.65 -0.67 7.96
CA ASP A 75 -6.42 -0.06 9.29
C ASP A 75 -5.25 0.95 9.32
N SER A 76 -4.35 0.89 8.34
CA SER A 76 -3.28 1.88 8.15
C SER A 76 -2.70 1.84 6.73
N ILE A 77 -2.12 2.96 6.30
CA ILE A 77 -1.51 3.11 4.97
C ILE A 77 -0.27 2.22 4.80
N ALA A 78 0.41 1.87 5.90
CA ALA A 78 1.55 0.95 5.87
C ALA A 78 1.17 -0.45 5.34
N ILE A 79 -0.10 -0.85 5.45
CA ILE A 79 -0.64 -2.13 4.94
C ILE A 79 -0.68 -2.12 3.41
N THR A 80 -0.89 -0.94 2.80
CA THR A 80 -0.91 -0.77 1.32
C THR A 80 0.47 -0.61 0.69
N ALA A 81 1.55 -0.60 1.49
CA ALA A 81 2.90 -0.50 0.97
C ALA A 81 3.32 -1.78 0.23
N SER A 82 3.99 -1.63 -0.91
CA SER A 82 4.36 -2.74 -1.80
C SER A 82 5.42 -3.69 -1.23
N THR A 83 6.08 -3.35 -0.11
CA THR A 83 7.14 -4.16 0.49
C THR A 83 7.00 -4.23 2.01
N THR A 84 6.91 -5.46 2.55
CA THR A 84 6.83 -5.78 3.99
C THR A 84 8.13 -5.50 4.76
N THR A 85 9.20 -5.07 4.08
CA THR A 85 10.57 -4.97 4.64
C THR A 85 11.18 -3.57 4.60
N GLU A 86 10.44 -2.52 4.27
CA GLU A 86 10.96 -1.16 4.42
C GLU A 86 10.84 -0.68 5.88
N GLU A 87 11.97 -0.74 6.59
CA GLU A 87 12.15 -0.06 7.87
C GLU A 87 12.30 1.45 7.62
N THR A 88 11.22 2.21 7.84
CA THR A 88 11.16 3.65 7.50
C THR A 88 11.97 4.58 8.40
N THR A 89 12.73 4.07 9.37
CA THR A 89 13.50 4.94 10.29
C THR A 89 14.88 4.37 10.59
N ASN A 90 15.89 4.98 9.97
CA ASN A 90 17.29 4.89 10.35
C ASN A 90 17.75 6.32 10.72
N GLY A 91 18.77 6.46 11.56
CA GLY A 91 19.40 7.76 11.87
C GLY A 91 19.81 8.60 10.65
N LYS A 92 19.79 8.03 9.44
CA LYS A 92 19.99 8.70 8.15
C LYS A 92 18.69 9.12 7.42
N THR A 93 17.55 8.49 7.69
CA THR A 93 16.27 8.73 6.99
C THR A 93 15.26 9.56 7.78
N GLY A 94 15.51 9.84 9.05
CA GLY A 94 14.61 10.66 9.87
C GLY A 94 13.26 9.98 10.15
N SER A 95 12.27 10.76 10.56
CA SER A 95 10.88 10.31 10.75
C SER A 95 10.19 10.13 9.39
N ALA A 96 9.18 9.25 9.32
CA ALA A 96 8.32 9.13 8.14
C ALA A 96 7.81 10.52 7.70
N ALA A 97 7.93 10.83 6.40
CA ALA A 97 7.38 12.06 5.86
C ALA A 97 5.87 12.09 6.13
N TRP A 98 5.38 13.19 6.69
CA TRP A 98 3.95 13.38 6.94
C TRP A 98 3.16 13.11 5.66
N LEU A 99 2.17 12.23 5.76
CA LEU A 99 1.25 11.97 4.67
C LEU A 99 0.63 13.32 4.26
N GLY A 100 0.81 13.70 3.00
CA GLY A 100 0.19 14.92 2.44
C GLY A 100 1.08 16.17 2.34
N THR A 101 2.39 16.11 2.63
CA THR A 101 3.27 17.27 2.36
C THR A 101 4.39 16.94 1.38
N ASN A 102 4.14 17.18 0.09
CA ASN A 102 5.16 17.23 -0.95
C ASN A 102 5.51 18.69 -1.21
N ALA A 103 6.66 19.16 -0.75
CA ALA A 103 6.91 20.59 -0.73
C ALA A 103 7.59 21.15 -2.02
N ASN A 104 7.79 20.34 -3.06
CA ASN A 104 8.24 20.85 -4.37
C ASN A 104 7.07 21.14 -5.33
N VAL A 105 6.30 22.18 -4.98
CA VAL A 105 5.51 23.06 -5.87
C VAL A 105 3.97 22.89 -5.89
N ALA A 106 3.37 21.78 -5.48
CA ALA A 106 1.94 21.70 -5.12
C ALA A 106 1.64 20.30 -4.57
N SER A 107 0.53 20.13 -3.85
CA SER A 107 0.07 18.77 -3.54
C SER A 107 -0.25 18.01 -4.83
N LEU A 108 0.23 16.77 -4.92
CA LEU A 108 -0.15 15.84 -5.99
C LEU A 108 -1.59 15.35 -5.83
N ASP A 109 -2.26 15.67 -4.72
CA ASP A 109 -3.65 15.26 -4.45
C ASP A 109 -4.60 15.65 -5.58
N ARG A 110 -4.35 16.78 -6.27
CA ARG A 110 -5.16 17.20 -7.44
C ARG A 110 -5.20 16.16 -8.56
N VAL A 111 -4.16 15.35 -8.70
CA VAL A 111 -4.01 14.35 -9.77
C VAL A 111 -3.97 12.92 -9.22
N ARG A 112 -4.26 12.74 -7.93
CA ARG A 112 -4.49 11.42 -7.35
C ARG A 112 -5.93 11.02 -7.61
N VAL A 113 -6.13 9.76 -7.97
CA VAL A 113 -7.44 9.16 -8.14
C VAL A 113 -7.59 8.08 -7.08
N ASP A 114 -8.65 8.19 -6.28
CA ASP A 114 -9.10 7.12 -5.40
C ASP A 114 -10.20 6.33 -6.11
N ALA A 115 -10.00 5.03 -6.25
CA ALA A 115 -10.95 4.13 -6.91
C ALA A 115 -11.96 3.52 -5.93
N SER A 116 -11.82 3.78 -4.63
CA SER A 116 -12.71 3.27 -3.59
C SER A 116 -14.14 3.73 -3.80
N ASP A 117 -15.09 2.79 -3.71
CA ASP A 117 -16.52 3.00 -3.93
C ASP A 117 -16.89 3.67 -5.28
N GLN A 118 -16.00 3.62 -6.28
CA GLN A 118 -16.27 4.15 -7.63
C GLN A 118 -16.76 3.05 -8.58
N ALA A 119 -17.57 3.45 -9.56
CA ALA A 119 -17.94 2.60 -10.68
C ALA A 119 -16.80 2.56 -11.71
N LEU A 120 -16.61 1.40 -12.35
CA LEU A 120 -15.70 1.31 -13.48
C LEU A 120 -16.29 2.09 -14.67
N THR A 121 -15.50 3.00 -15.24
CA THR A 121 -15.93 3.88 -16.32
C THR A 121 -14.92 3.88 -17.47
N THR A 122 -15.36 4.35 -18.64
CA THR A 122 -14.47 4.78 -19.73
C THR A 122 -13.76 6.07 -19.37
N ASN A 123 -12.76 6.47 -20.16
CA ASN A 123 -12.05 7.74 -20.00
C ASN A 123 -12.97 8.97 -20.17
N GLN A 124 -14.14 8.80 -20.79
CA GLN A 124 -15.18 9.83 -20.92
C GLN A 124 -16.22 9.79 -19.78
N GLY A 125 -16.02 8.94 -18.76
CA GLY A 125 -16.91 8.82 -17.61
C GLY A 125 -18.16 7.97 -17.86
N VAL A 126 -18.21 7.19 -18.95
CA VAL A 126 -19.36 6.31 -19.24
C VAL A 126 -19.23 5.03 -18.39
N PRO A 127 -20.21 4.68 -17.54
CA PRO A 127 -20.17 3.45 -16.75
C PRO A 127 -20.09 2.20 -17.62
N ILE A 128 -19.23 1.25 -17.24
CA ILE A 128 -19.02 -0.01 -17.96
C ILE A 128 -19.87 -1.10 -17.31
N GLY A 129 -20.84 -1.63 -18.07
CA GLY A 129 -21.71 -2.73 -17.66
C GLY A 129 -21.01 -4.09 -17.55
N ASP A 130 -20.31 -4.49 -18.62
CA ASP A 130 -19.56 -5.75 -18.71
C ASP A 130 -18.14 -5.46 -19.21
N ASN A 131 -17.15 -5.74 -18.36
CA ASN A 131 -15.72 -5.59 -18.68
C ASN A 131 -15.02 -6.93 -18.96
N GLN A 132 -15.78 -8.01 -19.08
CA GLN A 132 -15.30 -9.38 -19.32
C GLN A 132 -15.43 -9.78 -20.79
N ASN A 133 -16.36 -9.16 -21.52
CA ASN A 133 -16.72 -9.55 -22.87
C ASN A 133 -16.58 -8.39 -23.87
N SER A 134 -16.28 -8.74 -25.12
CA SER A 134 -16.44 -7.83 -26.26
C SER A 134 -17.88 -7.87 -26.77
N LEU A 135 -18.36 -6.78 -27.35
CA LEU A 135 -19.61 -6.74 -28.10
C LEU A 135 -19.48 -7.53 -29.41
N LYS A 136 -20.38 -8.49 -29.62
CA LYS A 136 -20.36 -9.43 -30.75
C LYS A 136 -21.72 -9.55 -31.42
N ALA A 137 -21.73 -9.89 -32.71
CA ALA A 137 -22.94 -10.29 -33.45
C ALA A 137 -23.41 -11.70 -33.03
N GLY A 138 -23.98 -11.81 -31.84
CA GLY A 138 -24.38 -13.08 -31.22
C GLY A 138 -23.26 -13.72 -30.38
N LEU A 139 -23.62 -14.73 -29.57
CA LEU A 139 -22.74 -15.29 -28.52
C LEU A 139 -21.39 -15.81 -29.04
N ARG A 140 -21.37 -16.36 -30.26
CA ARG A 140 -20.15 -16.87 -30.92
C ARG A 140 -19.86 -16.17 -32.26
N GLY A 141 -20.42 -14.97 -32.44
CA GLY A 141 -20.23 -14.18 -33.64
C GLY A 141 -18.94 -13.34 -33.63
N PRO A 142 -18.67 -12.62 -34.72
CA PRO A 142 -17.57 -11.66 -34.79
C PRO A 142 -17.78 -10.48 -33.85
N SER A 143 -16.69 -9.87 -33.37
CA SER A 143 -16.73 -8.62 -32.62
C SER A 143 -17.15 -7.44 -33.51
N LEU A 144 -17.90 -6.50 -32.96
CA LEU A 144 -18.39 -5.34 -33.68
C LEU A 144 -17.46 -4.12 -33.52
N LEU A 145 -17.30 -3.34 -34.58
CA LEU A 145 -16.46 -2.12 -34.56
C LEU A 145 -17.09 -0.96 -33.77
N GLU A 146 -18.40 -1.03 -33.53
CA GLU A 146 -19.14 -0.06 -32.70
C GLU A 146 -18.84 -0.21 -31.20
N ASP A 147 -18.10 -1.26 -30.80
CA ASP A 147 -17.61 -1.43 -29.44
C ASP A 147 -16.53 -0.40 -29.10
N PHE A 148 -16.97 0.80 -28.71
CA PHE A 148 -16.07 1.89 -28.35
C PHE A 148 -15.34 1.62 -27.02
N ILE A 149 -15.92 0.84 -26.11
CA ILE A 149 -15.31 0.48 -24.82
C ILE A 149 -14.08 -0.39 -25.04
N LEU A 150 -14.23 -1.47 -25.83
CA LEU A 150 -13.12 -2.34 -26.19
C LEU A 150 -12.02 -1.56 -26.91
N ARG A 151 -12.41 -0.74 -27.90
CA ARG A 151 -11.47 0.05 -28.69
C ARG A 151 -10.70 1.03 -27.83
N GLU A 152 -11.36 1.75 -26.93
CA GLU A 152 -10.70 2.70 -26.03
C GLU A 152 -9.69 1.99 -25.13
N LYS A 153 -10.10 0.88 -24.49
CA LYS A 153 -9.25 0.11 -23.58
C LYS A 153 -8.00 -0.45 -24.28
N ILE A 154 -8.17 -1.05 -25.46
CA ILE A 154 -7.04 -1.60 -26.23
C ILE A 154 -6.17 -0.49 -26.82
N THR A 155 -6.77 0.62 -27.28
CA THR A 155 -5.99 1.77 -27.77
C THR A 155 -5.11 2.35 -26.66
N HIS A 156 -5.63 2.47 -25.43
CA HIS A 156 -4.81 2.93 -24.32
C HIS A 156 -3.66 1.95 -24.03
N PHE A 157 -3.94 0.64 -24.00
CA PHE A 157 -2.94 -0.41 -23.79
C PHE A 157 -1.83 -0.40 -24.86
N ASP A 158 -2.19 -0.32 -26.14
CA ASP A 158 -1.25 -0.32 -27.27
C ASP A 158 -0.26 0.85 -27.21
N HIS A 159 -0.62 1.94 -26.51
CA HIS A 159 0.17 3.16 -26.39
C HIS A 159 0.71 3.42 -24.97
N GLU A 160 0.78 2.39 -24.11
CA GLU A 160 1.34 2.53 -22.74
C GLU A 160 2.84 2.83 -22.72
N ARG A 161 3.58 2.40 -23.75
CA ARG A 161 5.03 2.54 -23.80
C ARG A 161 5.44 3.89 -24.38
N ILE A 162 6.21 4.64 -23.60
CA ILE A 162 6.95 5.82 -24.06
C ILE A 162 8.44 5.47 -24.20
N PRO A 163 9.20 6.19 -25.05
CA PRO A 163 10.63 5.97 -25.17
C PRO A 163 11.33 6.09 -23.80
N GLU A 164 12.21 5.12 -23.51
CA GLU A 164 13.05 5.17 -22.32
C GLU A 164 14.18 6.21 -22.46
N ARG A 165 14.79 6.60 -21.34
CA ARG A 165 15.97 7.48 -21.37
C ARG A 165 17.13 6.78 -22.07
N ILE A 166 17.84 7.50 -22.94
CA ILE A 166 19.02 6.99 -23.68
C ILE A 166 20.05 6.35 -22.75
N VAL A 167 20.24 6.93 -21.55
CA VAL A 167 21.08 6.39 -20.47
C VAL A 167 20.33 6.49 -19.15
N HIS A 168 20.68 5.64 -18.17
CA HIS A 168 19.97 5.56 -16.87
C HIS A 168 18.46 5.25 -17.03
N ALA A 169 18.12 4.37 -17.97
CA ALA A 169 16.75 3.89 -18.18
C ALA A 169 16.23 3.13 -16.96
N ARG A 170 17.07 2.26 -16.38
CA ARG A 170 16.79 1.58 -15.12
C ARG A 170 17.12 2.48 -13.94
N GLY A 171 16.14 2.64 -13.04
CA GLY A 171 16.28 3.35 -11.79
C GLY A 171 14.95 3.35 -11.03
N SER A 172 15.01 3.50 -9.72
CA SER A 172 13.86 3.73 -8.84
C SER A 172 13.90 5.16 -8.34
N ALA A 173 12.82 5.76 -7.86
CA ALA A 173 12.87 7.14 -7.34
C ALA A 173 12.09 7.30 -6.05
N ALA A 174 12.49 8.26 -5.23
CA ALA A 174 11.82 8.57 -3.97
C ALA A 174 11.67 10.09 -3.78
N HIS A 175 10.58 10.48 -3.12
CA HIS A 175 10.42 11.82 -2.57
C HIS A 175 11.13 11.92 -1.22
N GLY A 176 11.63 13.11 -0.90
CA GLY A 176 12.23 13.39 0.39
C GLY A 176 12.44 14.87 0.61
N TYR A 177 13.31 15.20 1.55
CA TYR A 177 13.74 16.58 1.78
C TYR A 177 15.23 16.64 2.07
N PHE A 178 15.81 17.79 1.75
CA PHE A 178 17.16 18.19 2.09
C PHE A 178 17.07 19.26 3.19
N GLU A 179 17.93 19.19 4.20
CA GLU A 179 18.04 20.21 5.24
C GLU A 179 19.45 20.78 5.29
N ALA A 180 19.57 22.11 5.22
CA ALA A 180 20.87 22.78 5.34
C ALA A 180 21.33 22.85 6.81
N TYR A 181 22.49 22.28 7.13
CA TYR A 181 23.03 22.30 8.50
C TYR A 181 23.43 23.70 9.00
N ASP A 182 23.78 24.62 8.10
CA ASP A 182 24.08 26.01 8.42
C ASP A 182 23.80 26.94 7.23
N SER A 183 23.90 28.25 7.43
CA SER A 183 23.90 29.23 6.35
C SER A 183 25.26 29.26 5.65
N PHE A 184 25.26 29.00 4.34
CA PHE A 184 26.44 29.11 3.48
C PHE A 184 26.43 30.40 2.66
N ALA A 185 25.72 31.44 3.13
CA ALA A 185 25.57 32.73 2.43
C ALA A 185 26.91 33.42 2.10
N LYS A 186 27.98 33.10 2.85
CA LYS A 186 29.34 33.62 2.61
C LYS A 186 29.98 33.06 1.33
N VAL A 187 29.59 31.87 0.90
CA VAL A 187 30.18 31.17 -0.26
C VAL A 187 29.20 31.00 -1.42
N THR A 188 27.90 30.98 -1.15
CA THR A 188 26.86 30.81 -2.18
C THR A 188 25.61 31.60 -1.85
N ARG A 189 24.92 32.09 -2.89
CA ARG A 189 23.60 32.72 -2.79
C ARG A 189 22.46 31.74 -3.11
N ALA A 190 22.77 30.47 -3.34
CA ALA A 190 21.78 29.47 -3.72
C ALA A 190 20.73 29.28 -2.62
N ALA A 191 19.47 29.30 -3.01
CA ALA A 191 18.34 29.32 -2.09
C ALA A 191 18.35 28.14 -1.09
N PRO A 192 18.68 26.88 -1.45
CA PRO A 192 18.67 25.77 -0.50
C PRO A 192 19.62 25.96 0.69
N PHE A 193 20.70 26.73 0.52
CA PHE A 193 21.76 26.90 1.53
C PHE A 193 21.70 28.25 2.26
N ALA A 194 20.64 29.03 2.06
CA ALA A 194 20.56 30.41 2.54
C ALA A 194 20.51 30.50 4.08
N LYS A 195 19.93 29.51 4.77
CA LYS A 195 19.70 29.52 6.21
C LYS A 195 19.89 28.12 6.80
N LYS A 196 20.39 28.07 8.04
CA LYS A 196 20.40 26.86 8.87
C LYS A 196 18.97 26.31 9.05
N GLY A 197 18.83 24.99 8.98
CA GLY A 197 17.55 24.27 9.12
C GLY A 197 16.59 24.47 7.94
N LYS A 198 17.05 25.05 6.82
CA LYS A 198 16.16 25.24 5.67
C LYS A 198 15.85 23.88 5.03
N ILE A 199 14.59 23.48 5.13
CA ILE A 199 14.05 22.29 4.47
C ILE A 199 13.74 22.63 3.01
N THR A 200 14.39 21.93 2.09
CA THR A 200 14.19 22.01 0.65
C THR A 200 13.72 20.65 0.16
N PRO A 201 12.54 20.53 -0.41
CA PRO A 201 12.00 19.24 -0.83
C PRO A 201 12.78 18.72 -2.03
N VAL A 202 12.81 17.41 -2.23
CA VAL A 202 13.55 16.78 -3.33
C VAL A 202 12.80 15.59 -3.90
N PHE A 203 13.04 15.32 -5.18
CA PHE A 203 12.71 14.07 -5.83
C PHE A 203 14.01 13.48 -6.38
N ALA A 204 14.40 12.32 -5.84
CA ALA A 204 15.69 11.71 -6.12
C ALA A 204 15.52 10.44 -6.95
N PRO A 205 15.96 10.42 -8.22
CA PRO A 205 16.10 9.18 -8.97
C PRO A 205 17.32 8.41 -8.47
N GLY A 206 17.09 7.23 -7.93
CA GLY A 206 18.06 6.18 -7.65
C GLY A 206 18.53 5.48 -8.92
N ARG A 207 19.68 4.81 -8.81
CA ARG A 207 20.39 4.15 -9.89
C ARG A 207 20.23 2.63 -9.78
#